data_AF-A0A5P6VV87-F1
#
_entry.id   AF-A0A5P6VV87-F1
#
_cell.length_a   1.000
_cell.length_b   1.000
_cell.length_c   1.000
_cell.angle_alpha   90.00
_cell.angle_beta   90.00
_cell.angle_gamma   90.00
#
_symmetry.space_group_name_H-M   'P 1'
#
loop_
_entity.id
_entity.type
_entity.pdbx_description
1 polymer ?
#
loop_
_entity_poly.entity_id
_entity_poly.type
_entity_poly.pdbx_seq_one_letter_code
_entity_poly.pdbx_strand_id
1 'polypeptide(L)'
;MPRESKNKFEIVNGDVHIMREGWPFVALTTYREDYYEELTSRTWSLTNPNSDSEDKGYLKNGSLGLLHRYIVAKWYGQDVLDDMTEKGYVVDHMNNNHEDCRISNLEFLKKAYNTAKGQAFDVDAKNMEHRIALKIFKDFTTGCYQITIGCNDNIIGRSQNGEEYHLAAIMLLYNCDYSIVINDAENILRQYETQGIIEVNKTHACDVRTRRTIELELTEEEKKGAFVVRDGVTYMILGTGKTFLNSIHYEEGWQPPKPTY
;
A
#
# COMPACT_ATOMS: atom_id res chain seq x y z
N MET A 1 34.76 -23.13 0.61
CA MET A 1 34.04 -22.21 1.53
C MET A 1 32.64 -22.00 0.97
N PRO A 2 31.57 -22.01 1.80
CA PRO A 2 30.25 -21.62 1.33
C PRO A 2 30.37 -20.21 0.72
N ARG A 3 29.82 -19.99 -0.48
CA ARG A 3 29.77 -18.64 -1.04
C ARG A 3 28.82 -17.83 -0.17
N GLU A 4 29.38 -16.84 0.52
CA GLU A 4 28.60 -15.84 1.23
C GLU A 4 27.72 -15.08 0.24
N SER A 5 26.52 -14.70 0.69
CA SER A 5 25.60 -13.95 -0.17
C SER A 5 26.21 -12.60 -0.55
N LYS A 6 25.95 -12.13 -1.77
CA LYS A 6 26.31 -10.77 -2.19
C LYS A 6 25.37 -9.69 -1.62
N ASN A 7 24.31 -10.09 -0.93
CA ASN A 7 23.37 -9.19 -0.27
C ASN A 7 23.73 -9.03 1.20
N LYS A 8 23.45 -7.85 1.75
CA LYS A 8 23.42 -7.59 3.19
C LYS A 8 21.97 -7.73 3.67
N PHE A 9 21.79 -8.34 4.83
CA PHE A 9 20.48 -8.54 5.46
C PHE A 9 20.46 -7.90 6.85
N GLU A 10 19.34 -7.29 7.22
CA GLU A 10 19.13 -6.68 8.53
C GLU A 10 17.67 -6.84 8.94
N ILE A 11 17.40 -7.17 10.21
CA ILE A 11 16.04 -7.21 10.74
C ILE A 11 15.72 -5.85 11.34
N VAL A 12 14.70 -5.19 10.82
CA VAL A 12 14.23 -3.87 11.27
C VAL A 12 12.72 -3.93 11.47
N ASN A 13 12.24 -3.70 12.69
CA ASN A 13 10.82 -3.64 13.03
C ASN A 13 9.98 -4.84 12.53
N GLY A 14 10.53 -6.06 12.57
CA GLY A 14 9.82 -7.25 12.11
C GLY A 14 9.87 -7.50 10.60
N ASP A 15 10.65 -6.72 9.85
CA ASP A 15 10.93 -6.93 8.44
C ASP A 15 12.42 -7.26 8.22
N VAL A 16 12.71 -8.03 7.19
CA VAL A 16 14.05 -8.27 6.65
C VAL A 16 14.33 -7.27 5.54
N HIS A 17 15.30 -6.40 5.78
CA HIS A 17 15.85 -5.48 4.79
C HIS A 17 16.93 -6.20 4.00
N ILE A 18 16.78 -6.24 2.67
CA ILE A 18 17.73 -6.86 1.73
C ILE A 18 18.38 -5.72 0.93
N MET A 19 19.69 -5.60 1.09
CA MET A 19 20.50 -4.56 0.47
C MET A 19 21.59 -5.17 -0.39
N ARG A 20 22.06 -4.41 -1.38
CA ARG A 20 23.23 -4.78 -2.18
C ARG A 20 23.92 -3.51 -2.65
N GLU A 21 25.25 -3.55 -2.72
CA GLU A 21 26.04 -2.46 -3.29
C GLU A 21 25.54 -2.10 -4.69
N GLY A 22 25.28 -0.81 -4.92
CA GLY A 22 24.75 -0.28 -6.17
C GLY A 22 23.22 -0.29 -6.30
N TRP A 23 22.47 -0.85 -5.35
CA TRP A 23 21.00 -0.70 -5.35
C TRP A 23 20.60 0.70 -4.84
N PRO A 24 19.75 1.44 -5.55
CA PRO A 24 19.20 2.72 -5.08
C PRO A 24 18.00 2.54 -4.15
N PHE A 25 17.75 1.32 -3.68
CA PHE A 25 16.58 0.96 -2.87
C PHE A 25 16.95 -0.09 -1.81
N VAL A 26 16.07 -0.26 -0.84
CA VAL A 26 16.08 -1.37 0.11
C VAL A 26 14.91 -2.27 -0.21
N ALA A 27 15.18 -3.54 -0.47
CA ALA A 27 14.13 -4.53 -0.66
C ALA A 27 13.65 -5.04 0.70
N LEU A 28 12.37 -5.35 0.81
CA LEU A 28 11.70 -5.67 2.06
C LEU A 28 10.99 -7.01 1.97
N THR A 29 11.01 -7.79 3.04
CA THR A 29 10.06 -8.87 3.26
C THR A 29 9.81 -9.07 4.74
N THR A 30 8.69 -9.66 5.12
CA THR A 30 8.35 -9.87 6.53
C THR A 30 9.31 -10.88 7.14
N TYR A 31 9.78 -10.63 8.36
CA TYR A 31 10.61 -11.59 9.09
C TYR A 31 9.77 -12.76 9.60
N ARG A 32 10.30 -13.97 9.44
CA ARG A 32 9.83 -15.17 10.13
C ARG A 32 11.01 -16.11 10.33
N GLU A 33 11.12 -16.66 11.54
CA GLU A 33 12.30 -17.42 11.97
C GLU A 33 12.58 -18.65 11.10
N ASP A 34 11.53 -19.39 10.74
CA ASP A 34 11.60 -20.69 10.05
C ASP A 34 12.21 -20.63 8.63
N TYR A 35 12.19 -19.48 7.97
CA TYR A 35 12.77 -19.31 6.63
C TYR A 35 13.92 -18.31 6.57
N TYR A 36 14.28 -17.67 7.68
CA TYR A 36 15.25 -16.59 7.70
C TYR A 36 16.66 -17.06 7.27
N GLU A 37 17.12 -18.21 7.78
CA GLU A 37 18.42 -18.77 7.40
C GLU A 37 18.45 -19.12 5.89
N GLU A 38 17.40 -19.76 5.39
CA GLU A 38 17.30 -20.08 3.95
C GLU A 38 17.31 -18.79 3.10
N LEU A 39 16.51 -17.79 3.46
CA LEU A 39 16.41 -16.51 2.75
C LEU A 39 17.77 -15.81 2.65
N THR A 40 18.49 -15.73 3.78
CA THR A 40 19.76 -14.98 3.92
C THR A 40 20.97 -15.75 3.39
N SER A 41 20.88 -17.08 3.30
CA SER A 41 21.91 -17.92 2.66
C SER A 41 21.99 -17.73 1.14
N ARG A 42 21.01 -17.06 0.52
CA ARG A 42 20.91 -16.87 -0.92
C ARG A 42 21.27 -15.46 -1.37
N THR A 43 21.82 -15.38 -2.58
CA THR A 43 21.97 -14.10 -3.29
C THR A 43 20.74 -13.80 -4.14
N TRP A 44 20.13 -12.65 -3.87
CA TRP A 44 19.04 -12.05 -4.62
C TRP A 44 19.58 -11.04 -5.64
N SER A 45 19.01 -11.09 -6.83
CA SER A 45 19.31 -10.20 -7.96
C SER A 45 18.01 -9.79 -8.62
N LEU A 46 17.98 -8.68 -9.35
CA LEU A 46 16.83 -8.31 -10.15
C LEU A 46 16.71 -9.19 -11.39
N THR A 47 15.48 -9.45 -11.85
CA THR A 47 15.24 -9.90 -13.22
C THR A 47 15.70 -8.83 -14.20
N ASN A 48 15.86 -9.20 -15.47
CA ASN A 48 16.10 -8.17 -16.48
C ASN A 48 14.85 -7.27 -16.54
N PRO A 49 15.01 -5.93 -16.58
CA PRO A 49 13.92 -5.02 -16.90
C PRO A 49 13.27 -5.43 -18.22
N ASN A 50 11.96 -5.29 -18.34
CA ASN A 50 11.35 -5.25 -19.66
C ASN A 50 11.82 -3.94 -20.32
N SER A 51 12.38 -4.04 -21.54
CA SER A 51 13.16 -2.98 -22.20
C SER A 51 12.43 -1.65 -22.41
N ASP A 52 11.12 -1.63 -22.21
CA ASP A 52 10.24 -0.51 -22.58
C ASP A 52 9.55 0.12 -21.35
N SER A 53 10.01 -0.19 -20.13
CA SER A 53 9.40 0.30 -18.88
C SER A 53 10.44 0.71 -17.83
N GLU A 54 10.05 1.60 -16.90
CA GLU A 54 10.81 1.92 -15.68
C GLU A 54 10.85 0.74 -14.67
N ASP A 55 10.35 -0.44 -15.05
CA ASP A 55 10.33 -1.64 -14.21
C ASP A 55 11.75 -2.13 -13.94
N LYS A 56 12.19 -2.03 -12.70
CA LYS A 56 13.49 -2.52 -12.22
C LYS A 56 13.58 -4.06 -12.24
N GLY A 57 12.46 -4.74 -12.46
CA GLY A 57 12.34 -6.19 -12.40
C GLY A 57 12.11 -6.70 -10.97
N TYR A 58 11.84 -7.99 -10.86
CA TYR A 58 11.56 -8.65 -9.60
C TYR A 58 12.84 -9.17 -8.95
N LEU A 59 12.86 -9.20 -7.62
CA LEU A 59 13.89 -9.93 -6.89
C LEU A 59 13.78 -11.43 -7.18
N LYS A 60 14.89 -12.02 -7.62
CA LYS A 60 15.02 -13.43 -7.94
C LYS A 60 16.26 -14.07 -7.34
N ASN A 61 16.14 -15.35 -7.09
CA ASN A 61 17.24 -16.27 -6.84
C ASN A 61 17.10 -17.51 -7.74
N GLY A 62 18.21 -18.09 -8.16
CA GLY A 62 18.19 -19.25 -9.06
C GLY A 62 17.58 -20.52 -8.46
N SER A 63 17.64 -20.68 -7.14
CA SER A 63 17.10 -21.86 -6.44
C SER A 63 15.72 -21.61 -5.85
N LEU A 64 15.47 -20.41 -5.32
CA LEU A 64 14.21 -20.07 -4.64
C LEU A 64 13.18 -19.37 -5.55
N GLY A 65 13.54 -19.07 -6.80
CA GLY A 65 12.66 -18.37 -7.72
C GLY A 65 12.49 -16.88 -7.38
N LEU A 66 11.30 -16.34 -7.61
CA LEU A 66 10.97 -14.94 -7.33
C LEU A 66 10.67 -14.74 -5.84
N LEU A 67 11.18 -13.65 -5.24
CA LEU A 67 11.07 -13.42 -3.80
C LEU A 67 9.61 -13.36 -3.34
N HIS A 68 8.75 -12.58 -3.98
CA HIS A 68 7.35 -12.47 -3.60
C HIS A 68 6.61 -13.83 -3.65
N ARG A 69 6.91 -14.67 -4.64
CA ARG A 69 6.35 -16.04 -4.73
C ARG A 69 6.89 -16.93 -3.61
N TYR A 70 8.19 -16.87 -3.36
CA TYR A 70 8.82 -17.60 -2.25
C TYR A 70 8.17 -17.24 -0.91
N ILE A 71 7.96 -15.95 -0.64
CA ILE A 71 7.33 -15.48 0.59
C ILE A 71 5.88 -15.97 0.70
N VAL A 72 5.08 -15.84 -0.36
CA VAL A 72 3.72 -16.38 -0.38
C VAL A 72 3.71 -17.90 -0.14
N ALA A 73 4.61 -18.67 -0.76
CA ALA A 73 4.72 -20.11 -0.52
C ALA A 73 5.06 -20.44 0.93
N LYS A 74 5.95 -19.68 1.58
CA LYS A 74 6.26 -19.86 2.99
C LYS A 74 5.07 -19.56 3.89
N TRP A 75 4.26 -18.56 3.56
CA TRP A 75 3.14 -18.13 4.40
C TRP A 75 1.86 -18.93 4.21
N TYR A 76 1.52 -19.28 2.97
CA TYR A 76 0.27 -19.99 2.64
C TYR A 76 0.46 -21.47 2.33
N GLY A 77 1.70 -21.92 2.08
CA GLY A 77 1.98 -23.28 1.59
C GLY A 77 2.29 -23.31 0.09
N GLN A 78 3.21 -24.19 -0.30
CA GLN A 78 3.58 -24.38 -1.70
C GLN A 78 2.42 -24.95 -2.53
N ASP A 79 1.64 -25.85 -1.93
CA ASP A 79 0.42 -26.43 -2.51
C ASP A 79 -0.63 -25.36 -2.83
N VAL A 80 -0.81 -24.37 -1.94
CA VAL A 80 -1.72 -23.24 -2.19
C VAL A 80 -1.21 -22.36 -3.33
N LEU A 81 0.10 -22.05 -3.35
CA LEU A 81 0.69 -21.28 -4.45
C LEU A 81 0.52 -21.99 -5.80
N ASP A 82 0.72 -23.30 -5.84
CA ASP A 82 0.62 -24.11 -7.05
C ASP A 82 -0.84 -24.19 -7.55
N ASP A 83 -1.79 -24.48 -6.66
CA ASP A 83 -3.23 -24.52 -6.98
C ASP A 83 -3.73 -23.16 -7.51
N MET A 84 -3.36 -22.06 -6.85
CA MET A 84 -3.72 -20.71 -7.29
C MET A 84 -3.09 -20.38 -8.65
N THR A 85 -1.83 -20.78 -8.87
CA THR A 85 -1.13 -20.59 -10.15
C THR A 85 -1.81 -21.39 -11.27
N GLU A 86 -2.18 -22.66 -11.02
CA GLU A 86 -2.92 -23.50 -11.96
C GLU A 86 -4.29 -22.90 -12.32
N LYS A 87 -4.95 -22.29 -11.33
CA LYS A 87 -6.20 -21.53 -11.52
C LYS A 87 -5.99 -20.17 -12.19
N GLY A 88 -4.79 -19.82 -12.63
CA GLY A 88 -4.49 -18.58 -13.36
C GLY A 88 -4.39 -17.33 -12.49
N TYR A 89 -4.14 -17.48 -11.19
CA TYR A 89 -3.75 -16.38 -10.31
C TYR A 89 -2.25 -16.11 -10.39
N VAL A 90 -1.89 -14.86 -10.16
CA VAL A 90 -0.53 -14.38 -9.92
C VAL A 90 -0.46 -13.80 -8.51
N VAL A 91 0.76 -13.56 -8.02
CA VAL A 91 0.99 -12.86 -6.76
C VAL A 91 1.18 -11.38 -7.10
N ASP A 92 0.19 -10.57 -6.75
CA ASP A 92 0.17 -9.11 -6.91
C ASP A 92 0.97 -8.42 -5.80
N HIS A 93 1.53 -7.26 -6.12
CA HIS A 93 2.05 -6.31 -5.13
C HIS A 93 1.03 -5.18 -5.03
N MET A 94 0.30 -5.09 -3.90
CA MET A 94 -0.81 -4.14 -3.78
C MET A 94 -0.37 -2.69 -4.01
N ASN A 95 0.83 -2.32 -3.54
CA ASN A 95 1.42 -1.01 -3.75
C ASN A 95 2.19 -0.83 -5.07
N ASN A 96 2.20 -1.84 -5.95
CA ASN A 96 2.93 -1.88 -7.22
C ASN A 96 4.47 -1.64 -7.08
N ASN A 97 5.04 -1.94 -5.91
CA ASN A 97 6.47 -1.89 -5.67
C ASN A 97 7.05 -3.31 -5.59
N HIS A 98 7.76 -3.72 -6.65
CA HIS A 98 8.36 -5.06 -6.78
C HIS A 98 9.47 -5.36 -5.76
N GLU A 99 9.98 -4.34 -5.07
CA GLU A 99 10.97 -4.48 -4.00
C GLU A 99 10.33 -4.73 -2.63
N ASP A 100 9.02 -4.51 -2.48
CA ASP A 100 8.27 -4.71 -1.25
C ASP A 100 7.54 -6.06 -1.24
N CYS A 101 8.27 -7.11 -0.86
CA CYS A 101 7.79 -8.48 -0.75
C CYS A 101 7.31 -8.82 0.68
N ARG A 102 6.85 -7.84 1.47
CA ARG A 102 6.24 -8.10 2.78
C ARG A 102 4.89 -8.80 2.59
N ILE A 103 4.56 -9.77 3.44
CA ILE A 103 3.36 -10.59 3.24
C ILE A 103 2.07 -9.75 3.26
N SER A 104 2.05 -8.66 4.03
CA SER A 104 0.95 -7.69 4.08
C SER A 104 0.81 -6.85 2.80
N ASN A 105 1.77 -6.90 1.88
CA ASN A 105 1.73 -6.26 0.57
C ASN A 105 1.44 -7.23 -0.59
N LEU A 106 1.36 -8.54 -0.31
CA LEU A 106 1.21 -9.58 -1.33
C LEU A 106 -0.17 -10.23 -1.27
N GLU A 107 -0.81 -10.39 -2.43
CA GLU A 107 -2.12 -11.03 -2.55
C GLU A 107 -2.23 -11.83 -3.85
N PHE A 108 -3.04 -12.89 -3.85
CA PHE A 108 -3.39 -13.59 -5.07
C PHE A 108 -4.43 -12.80 -5.89
N LEU A 109 -4.11 -12.53 -7.15
CA LEU A 109 -5.02 -11.85 -8.07
C LEU A 109 -5.04 -12.57 -9.42
N LYS A 110 -6.21 -12.70 -10.06
CA LYS A 110 -6.28 -13.27 -11.42
C LYS A 110 -5.39 -12.43 -12.34
N LYS A 111 -4.64 -13.09 -13.23
CA LYS A 111 -3.72 -12.41 -14.16
C LYS A 111 -4.38 -11.24 -14.92
N ALA A 112 -5.61 -11.44 -15.40
CA ALA A 112 -6.36 -10.40 -16.11
C ALA A 112 -6.61 -9.15 -15.23
N TYR A 113 -7.00 -9.34 -13.97
CA TYR A 113 -7.23 -8.25 -13.04
C TYR A 113 -5.92 -7.57 -12.59
N ASN A 114 -4.84 -8.33 -12.42
CA ASN A 114 -3.51 -7.76 -12.16
C ASN A 114 -3.04 -6.86 -13.31
N THR A 115 -3.24 -7.31 -14.56
CA THR A 115 -2.93 -6.49 -15.73
C THR A 115 -3.81 -5.24 -15.79
N ALA A 116 -5.12 -5.37 -15.51
CA ALA A 116 -6.03 -4.23 -15.47
C ALA A 116 -5.63 -3.20 -14.40
N LYS A 117 -5.39 -3.66 -13.16
CA LYS A 117 -4.91 -2.83 -12.03
C LYS A 117 -3.67 -2.03 -12.42
N GLY A 118 -2.68 -2.69 -13.03
CA GLY A 118 -1.44 -2.03 -13.46
C GLY A 118 -1.61 -1.00 -14.57
N GLN A 119 -2.65 -1.12 -15.41
CA GLN A 119 -2.92 -0.20 -16.52
C GLN A 119 -3.92 0.91 -16.17
N ALA A 120 -4.73 0.72 -15.12
CA ALA A 120 -5.73 1.66 -14.66
C ALA A 120 -5.37 2.17 -13.25
N PHE A 121 -5.75 1.42 -12.21
CA PHE A 121 -5.55 1.83 -10.81
C PHE A 121 -4.15 2.39 -10.51
N ASP A 122 -3.09 1.66 -10.82
CA ASP A 122 -1.73 2.04 -10.43
C ASP A 122 -1.26 3.32 -11.15
N VAL A 123 -1.71 3.52 -12.39
CA VAL A 123 -1.42 4.72 -13.19
C VAL A 123 -2.20 5.91 -12.63
N ASP A 124 -3.51 5.75 -12.42
CA ASP A 124 -4.40 6.81 -11.96
C ASP A 124 -4.04 7.24 -10.53
N ALA A 125 -3.73 6.28 -9.65
CA ALA A 125 -3.31 6.56 -8.28
C ALA A 125 -2.00 7.36 -8.23
N LYS A 126 -1.04 7.07 -9.12
CA LYS A 126 0.20 7.84 -9.26
C LYS A 126 -0.08 9.25 -9.78
N ASN A 127 -0.91 9.39 -10.81
CA ASN A 127 -1.27 10.69 -11.38
C ASN A 127 -2.03 11.59 -10.38
N MET A 128 -2.80 10.99 -9.48
CA MET A 128 -3.64 11.69 -8.51
C MET A 128 -2.93 11.97 -7.17
N GLU A 129 -1.73 11.45 -6.93
CA GLU A 129 -1.13 11.39 -5.58
C GLU A 129 -1.00 12.75 -4.89
N HIS A 130 -0.77 13.83 -5.65
CA HIS A 130 -0.69 15.20 -5.12
C HIS A 130 -2.05 15.86 -4.83
N ARG A 131 -3.16 15.23 -5.23
CA ARG A 131 -4.53 15.69 -4.96
C ARG A 131 -5.20 14.82 -3.91
N ILE A 132 -5.18 13.50 -4.11
CA ILE A 132 -5.55 12.51 -3.12
C ILE A 132 -4.57 11.34 -3.13
N ALA A 133 -4.02 11.01 -1.96
CA ALA A 133 -3.09 9.90 -1.78
C ALA A 133 -3.85 8.62 -1.45
N LEU A 134 -4.35 7.94 -2.48
CA LEU A 134 -5.09 6.68 -2.34
C LEU A 134 -4.13 5.49 -2.34
N LYS A 135 -4.25 4.62 -1.32
CA LYS A 135 -3.52 3.34 -1.21
C LYS A 135 -4.47 2.22 -0.76
N ILE A 136 -4.15 0.98 -1.16
CA ILE A 136 -4.82 -0.25 -0.71
C ILE A 136 -3.86 -1.01 0.21
N PHE A 137 -4.38 -1.50 1.32
CA PHE A 137 -3.65 -2.31 2.30
C PHE A 137 -4.43 -3.57 2.64
N LYS A 138 -3.71 -4.61 3.08
CA LYS A 138 -4.28 -5.76 3.77
C LYS A 138 -3.76 -5.78 5.19
N ASP A 139 -4.66 -5.86 6.15
CA ASP A 139 -4.31 -6.23 7.51
C ASP A 139 -4.23 -7.75 7.58
N PHE A 140 -3.02 -8.28 7.71
CA PHE A 140 -2.80 -9.72 7.75
C PHE A 140 -3.41 -10.39 8.99
N THR A 141 -3.57 -9.64 10.09
CA THR A 141 -4.12 -10.16 11.36
C THR A 141 -5.62 -10.38 11.26
N THR A 142 -6.33 -9.48 10.57
CA THR A 142 -7.79 -9.55 10.43
C THR A 142 -8.24 -10.16 9.11
N GLY A 143 -7.35 -10.22 8.12
CA GLY A 143 -7.66 -10.63 6.75
C GLY A 143 -8.47 -9.60 5.96
N CYS A 144 -8.74 -8.42 6.55
CA CYS A 144 -9.51 -7.35 5.91
C CYS A 144 -8.62 -6.45 5.06
N TYR A 145 -9.20 -5.84 4.03
CA TYR A 145 -8.56 -4.82 3.22
C TYR A 145 -8.99 -3.43 3.67
N GLN A 146 -8.12 -2.45 3.45
CA GLN A 146 -8.43 -1.05 3.68
C GLN A 146 -8.03 -0.21 2.47
N ILE A 147 -8.93 0.65 2.01
CA ILE A 147 -8.57 1.79 1.18
C ILE A 147 -8.34 2.98 2.10
N THR A 148 -7.18 3.60 2.01
CA THR A 148 -6.91 4.86 2.70
C THR A 148 -6.75 5.97 1.67
N ILE A 149 -7.29 7.15 1.96
CA ILE A 149 -7.21 8.33 1.11
C ILE A 149 -6.68 9.46 1.97
N GLY A 150 -5.43 9.89 1.72
CA GLY A 150 -4.92 11.16 2.28
C GLY A 150 -5.40 12.34 1.44
N CYS A 151 -5.95 13.38 2.08
CA CYS A 151 -6.50 14.55 1.40
C CYS A 151 -5.42 15.63 1.25
N ASN A 152 -4.83 15.78 0.05
CA ASN A 152 -3.91 16.88 -0.25
C ASN A 152 -4.66 18.12 -0.76
N ASP A 153 -5.71 17.90 -1.57
CA ASP A 153 -6.72 18.89 -1.89
C ASP A 153 -7.59 19.17 -0.65
N ASN A 154 -8.19 20.36 -0.60
CA ASN A 154 -9.10 20.75 0.46
C ASN A 154 -10.46 20.04 0.31
N ILE A 155 -10.64 18.91 0.99
CA ILE A 155 -11.85 18.08 0.93
C ILE A 155 -12.75 18.37 2.13
N ILE A 156 -14.03 18.63 1.86
CA ILE A 156 -15.04 18.94 2.87
C ILE A 156 -16.00 17.75 3.01
N GLY A 157 -16.11 17.23 4.24
CA GLY A 157 -17.14 16.29 4.63
C GLY A 157 -18.39 17.03 5.16
N ARG A 158 -19.55 16.40 5.07
CA ARG A 158 -20.79 16.86 5.70
C ARG A 158 -21.32 15.82 6.66
N SER A 159 -21.60 16.27 7.87
CA SER A 159 -22.22 15.44 8.90
C SER A 159 -23.73 15.29 8.65
N GLN A 160 -24.38 14.33 9.32
CA GLN A 160 -25.83 14.12 9.23
C GLN A 160 -26.66 15.35 9.60
N ASN A 161 -26.13 16.23 10.47
CA ASN A 161 -26.75 17.48 10.88
C ASN A 161 -26.51 18.64 9.89
N GLY A 162 -25.76 18.42 8.79
CA GLY A 162 -25.40 19.43 7.81
C GLY A 162 -24.13 20.24 8.11
N GLU A 163 -23.44 19.99 9.22
CA GLU A 163 -22.17 20.62 9.56
C GLU A 163 -21.08 20.22 8.57
N GLU A 164 -20.38 21.22 8.03
CA GLU A 164 -19.23 21.03 7.15
C GLU A 164 -17.94 20.96 7.95
N TYR A 165 -17.04 20.06 7.59
CA TYR A 165 -15.72 19.93 8.22
C TYR A 165 -14.66 19.50 7.22
N HIS A 166 -13.44 19.98 7.41
CA HIS A 166 -12.30 19.66 6.56
C HIS A 166 -11.72 18.28 6.90
N LEU A 167 -11.39 17.51 5.87
CA LEU A 167 -10.89 16.14 5.98
C LEU A 167 -9.38 16.09 5.72
N ALA A 168 -8.66 15.40 6.61
CA ALA A 168 -7.25 15.04 6.43
C ALA A 168 -7.12 13.64 5.82
N ALA A 169 -8.02 12.71 6.17
CA ALA A 169 -8.03 11.37 5.61
C ALA A 169 -9.43 10.73 5.64
N ILE A 170 -9.64 9.79 4.71
CA ILE A 170 -10.79 8.89 4.65
C ILE A 170 -10.24 7.46 4.61
N MET A 171 -10.80 6.57 5.42
CA MET A 171 -10.41 5.15 5.44
C MET A 171 -11.67 4.29 5.32
N LEU A 172 -11.61 3.28 4.45
CA LEU A 172 -12.72 2.39 4.13
C LEU A 172 -12.27 0.95 4.41
N LEU A 173 -13.05 0.20 5.18
CA LEU A 173 -12.77 -1.19 5.54
C LEU A 173 -13.56 -2.16 4.67
N TYR A 174 -12.90 -3.20 4.17
CA TYR A 174 -13.47 -4.22 3.30
C TYR A 174 -13.21 -5.62 3.86
N ASN A 175 -14.23 -6.46 3.87
CA ASN A 175 -14.17 -7.88 4.21
C ASN A 175 -14.63 -8.76 3.03
N CYS A 176 -14.41 -8.28 1.80
CA CYS A 176 -14.81 -8.91 0.55
C CYS A 176 -13.59 -9.22 -0.34
N ASP A 177 -13.83 -9.76 -1.53
CA ASP A 177 -12.80 -10.15 -2.48
C ASP A 177 -11.93 -8.94 -2.92
N TYR A 178 -10.61 -9.14 -2.98
CA TYR A 178 -9.64 -8.09 -3.32
C TYR A 178 -9.92 -7.42 -4.68
N SER A 179 -10.43 -8.16 -5.68
CA SER A 179 -10.76 -7.56 -6.98
C SER A 179 -11.91 -6.56 -6.91
N ILE A 180 -12.83 -6.71 -5.96
CA ILE A 180 -13.89 -5.73 -5.69
C ILE A 180 -13.29 -4.47 -5.08
N VAL A 181 -12.34 -4.62 -4.15
CA VAL A 181 -11.64 -3.49 -3.51
C VAL A 181 -10.89 -2.66 -4.56
N ILE A 182 -10.20 -3.30 -5.52
CA ILE A 182 -9.53 -2.60 -6.63
C ILE A 182 -10.55 -1.81 -7.46
N ASN A 183 -11.68 -2.41 -7.82
CA ASN A 183 -12.70 -1.73 -8.63
C ASN A 183 -13.27 -0.49 -7.92
N ASP A 184 -13.49 -0.57 -6.61
CA ASP A 184 -13.95 0.57 -5.82
C ASP A 184 -12.86 1.66 -5.76
N ALA A 185 -11.59 1.28 -5.59
CA ALA A 185 -10.46 2.20 -5.62
C ALA A 185 -10.35 2.96 -6.95
N GLU A 186 -10.45 2.25 -8.08
CA GLU A 186 -10.49 2.84 -9.43
C GLU A 186 -11.67 3.79 -9.61
N ASN A 187 -12.86 3.38 -9.15
CA ASN A 187 -14.04 4.21 -9.28
C ASN A 187 -13.96 5.48 -8.43
N ILE A 188 -13.37 5.41 -7.22
CA ILE A 188 -13.10 6.58 -6.38
C ILE A 188 -12.18 7.56 -7.11
N LEU A 189 -11.06 7.09 -7.66
CA LEU A 189 -10.12 7.94 -8.40
C LEU A 189 -10.81 8.61 -9.59
N ARG A 190 -11.56 7.85 -10.38
CA ARG A 190 -12.29 8.36 -11.56
C ARG A 190 -13.37 9.38 -11.19
N GLN A 191 -14.15 9.13 -10.14
CA GLN A 191 -15.17 10.07 -9.67
C GLN A 191 -14.51 11.37 -9.18
N TYR A 192 -13.41 11.24 -8.44
CA TYR A 192 -12.70 12.40 -7.96
C TYR A 192 -12.08 13.23 -9.09
N GLU A 193 -11.46 12.58 -10.07
CA GLU A 193 -10.89 13.24 -11.24
C GLU A 193 -11.95 13.99 -12.05
N THR A 194 -13.08 13.34 -12.32
CA THR A 194 -14.10 13.86 -13.25
C THR A 194 -15.09 14.83 -12.61
N GLN A 195 -15.37 14.67 -11.31
CA GLN A 195 -16.44 15.38 -10.62
C GLN A 195 -15.99 16.07 -9.33
N GLY A 196 -14.79 15.77 -8.81
CA GLY A 196 -14.29 16.32 -7.56
C GLY A 196 -14.99 15.77 -6.31
N ILE A 197 -15.64 14.61 -6.41
CA ILE A 197 -16.40 13.99 -5.31
C ILE A 197 -15.85 12.62 -4.93
N ILE A 198 -16.06 12.23 -3.67
CA ILE A 198 -15.77 10.89 -3.14
C ILE A 198 -17.06 10.35 -2.50
N GLU A 199 -17.71 9.41 -3.17
CA GLU A 199 -18.96 8.81 -2.68
C GLU A 199 -18.70 7.51 -1.91
N VAL A 200 -18.28 7.62 -0.64
CA VAL A 200 -17.95 6.44 0.20
C VAL A 200 -19.11 5.44 0.34
N ASN A 201 -20.36 5.92 0.30
CA ASN A 201 -21.57 5.09 0.44
C ASN A 201 -21.90 4.26 -0.81
N LYS A 202 -21.21 4.47 -1.93
CA LYS A 202 -21.39 3.69 -3.17
C LYS A 202 -20.28 2.65 -3.37
N THR A 203 -19.51 2.39 -2.32
CA THR A 203 -18.50 1.34 -2.28
C THR A 203 -19.05 0.09 -1.59
N HIS A 204 -18.30 -0.99 -1.65
CA HIS A 204 -18.54 -2.22 -0.92
C HIS A 204 -17.93 -2.21 0.48
N ALA A 205 -17.49 -1.05 0.98
CA ALA A 205 -16.92 -0.92 2.31
C ALA A 205 -17.97 -1.27 3.37
N CYS A 206 -17.56 -2.09 4.34
CA CYS A 206 -18.38 -2.49 5.48
C CYS A 206 -18.32 -1.48 6.64
N ASP A 207 -17.31 -0.61 6.66
CA ASP A 207 -17.17 0.47 7.63
C ASP A 207 -16.34 1.62 7.03
N VAL A 208 -16.55 2.84 7.53
CA VAL A 208 -15.85 4.04 7.08
C VAL A 208 -15.44 4.90 8.27
N ARG A 209 -14.17 5.30 8.29
CA ARG A 209 -13.62 6.25 9.26
C ARG A 209 -13.07 7.47 8.54
N THR A 210 -13.10 8.60 9.23
CA THR A 210 -12.52 9.85 8.72
C THR A 210 -11.66 10.49 9.79
N ARG A 211 -10.62 11.20 9.34
CA ARG A 211 -9.79 12.06 10.20
C ARG A 211 -10.01 13.49 9.76
N ARG A 212 -10.43 14.36 10.69
CA ARG A 212 -10.60 15.79 10.44
C ARG A 212 -9.24 16.48 10.43
N THR A 213 -9.11 17.56 9.67
CA THR A 213 -7.97 18.46 9.82
C THR A 213 -8.05 19.15 11.17
N ILE A 214 -6.89 19.56 11.68
CA ILE A 214 -6.81 20.41 12.87
C ILE A 214 -6.66 21.84 12.41
N GLU A 215 -7.59 22.70 12.82
CA GLU A 215 -7.52 24.13 12.54
C GLU A 215 -6.50 24.78 13.46
N LEU A 216 -5.48 25.41 12.87
CA LEU A 216 -4.42 26.11 13.57
C LEU A 216 -4.27 27.52 12.98
N GLU A 217 -4.23 28.52 13.84
CA GLU A 217 -3.79 29.86 13.44
C GLU A 217 -2.28 29.84 13.20
N LEU A 218 -1.90 30.02 11.93
CA LEU A 218 -0.51 30.07 11.49
C LEU A 218 -0.07 31.53 11.34
N THR A 219 1.12 31.84 11.85
CA THR A 219 1.80 33.11 11.55
C THR A 219 2.23 33.16 10.08
N GLU A 220 2.50 34.37 9.57
CA GLU A 220 2.99 34.54 8.19
C GLU A 220 4.30 33.80 7.90
N GLU A 221 5.12 33.56 8.93
CA GLU A 221 6.34 32.78 8.76
C GLU A 221 6.05 31.27 8.73
N GLU A 222 5.15 30.79 9.58
CA GLU A 222 4.76 29.37 9.60
C GLU A 222 4.05 28.94 8.33
N LYS A 223 3.27 29.82 7.70
CA LYS A 223 2.68 29.57 6.37
C LYS A 223 3.73 29.27 5.28
N LYS A 224 4.99 29.67 5.49
CA LYS A 224 6.07 29.35 4.56
C LYS A 224 6.69 27.98 4.83
N GLY A 225 6.45 27.40 5.99
CA GLY A 225 6.99 26.11 6.42
C GLY A 225 6.22 24.91 5.89
N ALA A 226 6.83 23.74 6.06
CA ALA A 226 6.23 22.42 5.81
C ALA A 226 5.48 21.89 7.04
N PHE A 227 5.95 22.28 8.23
CA PHE A 227 5.48 21.79 9.51
C PHE A 227 5.35 22.95 10.50
N VAL A 228 4.48 22.75 11.48
CA VAL A 228 4.33 23.64 12.64
C VAL A 228 4.32 22.79 13.90
N VAL A 229 4.90 23.31 14.98
CA VAL A 229 4.89 22.63 16.29
C VAL A 229 3.99 23.43 17.24
N ARG A 230 3.07 22.74 17.92
CA ARG A 230 2.26 23.29 19.01
C ARG A 230 2.30 22.29 20.17
N ASP A 231 2.68 22.77 21.35
CA ASP A 231 2.74 21.96 22.58
C ASP A 231 3.52 20.63 22.43
N GLY A 232 4.62 20.65 21.67
CA GLY A 232 5.46 19.47 21.41
C GLY A 232 4.91 18.50 20.36
N VAL A 233 3.75 18.78 19.78
CA VAL A 233 3.17 18.00 18.68
C VAL A 233 3.51 18.66 17.34
N THR A 234 4.05 17.88 16.42
CA THR A 234 4.34 18.32 15.05
C THR A 234 3.14 18.09 14.15
N TYR A 235 2.71 19.14 13.46
CA TYR A 235 1.65 19.11 12.46
C TYR A 235 2.24 19.42 11.08
N MET A 236 1.70 18.78 10.05
CA MET A 236 2.06 19.05 8.65
C MET A 236 1.08 20.04 8.03
N ILE A 237 1.60 21.01 7.26
CA ILE A 237 0.80 22.05 6.62
C ILE A 237 0.54 21.66 5.16
N LEU A 238 -0.69 21.20 4.90
CA LEU A 238 -1.14 20.81 3.56
C LEU A 238 -1.74 21.99 2.77
N GLY A 239 -1.88 21.83 1.45
CA GLY A 239 -2.48 22.84 0.56
C GLY A 239 -1.57 24.01 0.18
N THR A 240 -0.31 24.01 0.60
CA THR A 240 0.68 25.07 0.26
C THR A 240 1.49 24.76 -1.00
N GLY A 241 1.33 23.56 -1.58
CA GLY A 241 2.15 23.05 -2.70
C GLY A 241 3.59 22.68 -2.31
N LYS A 242 3.95 22.78 -1.02
CA LYS A 242 5.30 22.47 -0.51
C LYS A 242 5.40 21.09 0.13
N THR A 243 4.28 20.57 0.63
CA THR A 243 4.18 19.24 1.23
C THR A 243 2.95 18.53 0.72
N PHE A 244 3.07 17.22 0.64
CA PHE A 244 2.00 16.32 0.23
C PHE A 244 2.06 15.07 1.11
N LEU A 245 0.88 14.57 1.48
CA LEU A 245 0.71 13.21 1.95
C LEU A 245 1.02 12.27 0.78
N ASN A 246 1.92 11.31 1.01
CA ASN A 246 2.18 10.22 0.04
C ASN A 246 1.31 8.99 0.33
N SER A 247 0.95 8.79 1.61
CA SER A 247 0.08 7.72 2.06
C SER A 247 -0.42 8.01 3.47
N ILE A 248 -1.54 7.40 3.82
CA ILE A 248 -2.00 7.23 5.21
C ILE A 248 -1.92 5.73 5.49
N HIS A 249 -1.22 5.32 6.55
CA HIS A 249 -1.16 3.90 6.87
C HIS A 249 -2.54 3.39 7.31
N TYR A 250 -2.82 2.12 7.01
CA TYR A 250 -4.05 1.45 7.47
C TYR A 250 -4.09 1.33 8.99
N GLU A 251 -5.29 1.09 9.54
CA GLU A 251 -5.47 0.87 10.97
C GLU A 251 -5.44 -0.63 11.30
N GLU A 252 -4.36 -1.08 11.94
CA GLU A 252 -4.22 -2.46 12.39
C GLU A 252 -5.34 -2.85 13.37
N GLY A 253 -5.88 -4.07 13.19
CA GLY A 253 -6.91 -4.63 14.05
C GLY A 253 -8.30 -4.06 13.82
N TRP A 254 -8.53 -3.25 12.77
CA TRP A 254 -9.87 -2.76 12.44
C TRP A 254 -10.75 -3.91 11.94
N GLN A 255 -11.72 -4.28 12.76
CA GLN A 255 -12.68 -5.34 12.49
C GLN A 255 -14.00 -4.78 11.93
N PRO A 256 -14.69 -5.54 11.06
CA PRO A 256 -16.03 -5.19 10.60
C PRO A 256 -17.01 -5.01 11.77
N PRO A 257 -17.98 -4.09 11.67
CA PRO A 257 -19.03 -3.94 12.67
C PRO A 257 -19.79 -5.26 12.84
N LYS A 258 -20.16 -5.58 14.07
CA LYS A 258 -20.93 -6.80 14.37
C LYS A 258 -22.27 -6.74 13.61
N PRO A 259 -22.74 -7.87 13.04
CA PRO A 259 -24.06 -7.91 12.44
C PRO A 259 -25.11 -7.51 13.48
N THR A 260 -25.88 -6.47 13.20
CA THR A 260 -27.10 -6.18 13.93
C THR A 260 -28.18 -7.15 13.41
N TYR A 261 -28.45 -8.20 14.18
CA TYR A 261 -29.59 -9.10 13.96
C TYR A 261 -30.89 -8.49 14.51
#